data_AF-A0A7C2AMP5-F1
#
_entry.id   AF-A0A7C2AMP5-F1
#
_cell.length_a   1.000
_cell.length_b   1.000
_cell.length_c   1.000
_cell.angle_alpha   90.00
_cell.angle_beta   90.00
_cell.angle_gamma   90.00
#
_symmetry.space_group_name_H-M   'P 1'
#
loop_
_entity.id
_entity.type
_entity.pdbx_description
1 polymer ?
#
loop_
_entity_poly.entity_id
_entity_poly.type
_entity_poly.pdbx_seq_one_letter_code
_entity_poly.pdbx_strand_id
1 'polypeptide(L)'
;MTVRWYVPSVPRKPAGPDTVVVGDNVTFYSSALHPLNELVAIQFCWSDTVDVWSDYVLPGTIVAKRHVFTMEGEFEVRCRAKDKKGYLSEWSAPETVLVQSGQTR
;
A
#
# COMPACT_ATOMS: atom_id res chain seq x y z
N MET A 1 -11.36 -24.49 -23.49
CA MET A 1 -11.98 -23.54 -22.54
C MET A 1 -10.84 -22.89 -21.77
N THR A 2 -10.62 -21.59 -21.91
CA THR A 2 -9.57 -20.90 -21.13
C THR A 2 -10.18 -20.46 -19.81
N VAL A 3 -9.72 -21.03 -18.69
CA VAL A 3 -10.06 -20.50 -17.37
C VAL A 3 -9.38 -19.15 -17.22
N ARG A 4 -10.16 -18.07 -17.14
CA ARG A 4 -9.66 -16.73 -16.82
C ARG A 4 -9.82 -16.50 -15.33
N TRP A 5 -8.69 -16.39 -14.63
CA TRP A 5 -8.67 -15.93 -13.25
C TRP A 5 -8.80 -14.40 -13.28
N TYR A 6 -9.87 -13.88 -12.69
CA TYR A 6 -10.04 -12.45 -12.50
C TYR A 6 -9.46 -12.10 -11.14
N VAL A 7 -8.37 -11.34 -11.16
CA VAL A 7 -7.70 -10.86 -9.96
C VAL A 7 -7.95 -9.36 -9.80
N PRO A 8 -7.80 -8.79 -8.60
CA PRO A 8 -7.83 -7.35 -8.43
C PRO A 8 -6.81 -6.65 -9.33
N SER A 9 -7.12 -5.43 -9.76
CA SER A 9 -6.12 -4.59 -10.41
C SER A 9 -4.96 -4.33 -9.45
N VAL A 10 -3.78 -4.08 -10.01
CA VAL A 10 -2.68 -3.50 -9.23
C VAL A 10 -3.19 -2.21 -8.57
N PRO A 11 -2.97 -2.00 -7.26
CA PRO A 11 -3.40 -0.78 -6.60
C PRO A 11 -2.73 0.45 -7.21
N ARG A 12 -3.35 1.61 -7.02
CA ARG A 12 -2.71 2.88 -7.33
C ARG A 12 -1.41 3.01 -6.51
N LYS A 13 -0.42 3.70 -7.07
CA LYS A 13 0.79 4.11 -6.33
C LYS A 13 0.34 4.73 -4.99
N PRO A 14 0.86 4.27 -3.84
CA PRO A 14 0.47 4.83 -2.56
C PRO A 14 0.69 6.35 -2.56
N ALA A 15 -0.31 7.10 -2.12
CA ALA A 15 -0.23 8.54 -1.97
C ALA A 15 0.05 8.89 -0.51
N GLY A 16 1.08 9.68 -0.25
CA GLY A 16 1.50 10.12 1.08
C GLY A 16 2.64 11.12 0.99
N PRO A 17 3.27 11.49 2.12
CA PRO A 17 4.42 12.38 2.12
C PRO A 17 5.64 11.72 1.44
N ASP A 18 6.40 12.52 0.68
CA ASP A 18 7.66 12.12 0.04
C ASP A 18 8.89 12.45 0.91
N THR A 19 8.71 13.25 1.96
CA THR A 19 9.75 13.59 2.96
C THR A 19 9.15 13.58 4.35
N VAL A 20 9.79 12.88 5.30
CA VAL A 20 9.30 12.68 6.67
C VAL A 20 10.44 12.72 7.67
N VAL A 21 10.14 13.00 8.95
CA VAL A 21 11.14 12.94 10.02
C VAL A 21 11.11 11.56 10.69
N VAL A 22 12.26 11.03 11.09
CA VAL A 22 12.37 9.80 11.89
C VAL A 22 11.46 9.90 13.12
N GLY A 23 10.59 8.91 13.31
CA GLY A 23 9.63 8.85 14.41
C GLY A 23 8.26 9.48 14.12
N ASP A 24 8.08 10.16 12.97
CA ASP A 24 6.77 10.71 12.60
C ASP A 24 5.78 9.59 12.24
N ASN A 25 4.53 9.76 12.68
CA ASN A 25 3.43 8.88 12.32
C ASN A 25 2.74 9.40 11.05
N VAL A 26 3.06 8.79 9.92
CA VAL A 26 2.60 9.21 8.59
C VAL A 26 1.53 8.29 8.05
N THR A 27 0.62 8.83 7.24
CA THR A 27 -0.50 8.08 6.65
C THR A 27 -0.35 8.03 5.13
N PHE A 28 -0.47 6.84 4.56
CA PHE A 28 -0.51 6.60 3.13
C PHE A 28 -1.85 6.03 2.70
N TYR A 29 -2.22 6.30 1.45
CA TYR A 29 -3.52 5.96 0.88
C TYR A 29 -3.35 5.20 -0.42
N SER A 30 -4.18 4.19 -0.67
CA SER A 30 -4.27 3.52 -1.96
C SER A 30 -5.66 2.93 -2.20
N SER A 31 -5.92 2.48 -3.42
CA SER A 31 -7.17 1.86 -3.84
C SER A 31 -6.91 0.88 -4.99
N ALA A 32 -7.72 -0.16 -5.11
CA ALA A 32 -7.69 -1.11 -6.22
C ALA A 32 -9.11 -1.40 -6.72
N LEU A 33 -9.23 -1.83 -7.98
CA LEU A 33 -10.49 -2.26 -8.59
C LEU A 33 -10.54 -3.79 -8.70
N HIS A 34 -11.72 -4.35 -8.90
CA HIS A 34 -11.89 -5.75 -9.28
C HIS A 34 -12.72 -5.85 -10.56
N PRO A 35 -12.29 -6.56 -11.61
CA PRO A 35 -13.03 -6.65 -12.88
C PRO A 35 -14.46 -7.19 -12.75
N LEU A 36 -14.68 -8.03 -11.74
CA LEU A 36 -16.00 -8.61 -11.41
C LEU A 36 -16.73 -7.85 -10.30
N ASN A 37 -16.26 -6.67 -9.92
CA ASN A 37 -16.77 -5.86 -8.81
C ASN A 37 -16.83 -6.62 -7.46
N GLU A 38 -15.90 -7.55 -7.23
CA GLU A 38 -15.76 -8.30 -5.97
C GLU A 38 -14.97 -7.47 -4.93
N LEU A 39 -15.23 -7.71 -3.64
CA LEU A 39 -14.54 -7.02 -2.56
C LEU A 39 -13.02 -7.27 -2.58
N VAL A 40 -12.26 -6.23 -2.29
CA VAL A 40 -10.79 -6.26 -2.27
C VAL A 40 -10.25 -5.85 -0.92
N ALA A 41 -9.11 -6.42 -0.52
CA ALA A 41 -8.31 -5.97 0.62
C ALA A 41 -6.95 -5.50 0.11
N ILE A 42 -6.37 -4.48 0.74
CA ILE A 42 -5.08 -3.87 0.35
C ILE A 42 -4.06 -4.12 1.45
N GLN A 43 -2.81 -4.39 1.05
CA GLN A 43 -1.67 -4.54 1.93
C GLN A 43 -0.56 -3.60 1.50
N PHE A 44 0.04 -2.91 2.48
CA PHE A 44 1.16 -2.01 2.29
C PHE A 44 2.47 -2.71 2.64
N CYS A 45 3.52 -2.40 1.88
CA CYS A 45 4.91 -2.75 2.16
C CYS A 45 5.68 -1.44 2.32
N TRP A 46 6.38 -1.27 3.44
CA TRP A 46 7.11 -0.05 3.84
C TRP A 46 8.61 -0.16 3.51
N SER A 47 8.95 -0.97 2.50
CA SER A 47 10.31 -1.44 2.17
C SER A 47 10.89 -2.45 3.18
N ASP A 48 10.82 -2.16 4.47
CA ASP A 48 11.38 -3.01 5.54
C ASP A 48 10.40 -4.08 6.04
N THR A 49 9.12 -3.75 6.05
CA THR A 49 8.05 -4.50 6.69
C THR A 49 6.82 -4.55 5.79
N VAL A 50 6.08 -5.64 5.90
CA VAL A 50 4.80 -5.82 5.21
C VAL A 50 3.70 -5.77 6.26
N ASP A 51 2.78 -4.83 6.12
CA ASP A 51 1.67 -4.64 7.05
C ASP A 51 0.66 -5.79 6.97
N VAL A 52 -0.25 -5.89 7.93
CA VAL A 52 -1.43 -6.75 7.81
C VAL A 52 -2.37 -6.22 6.72
N TRP A 53 -3.10 -7.15 6.10
CA TRP A 53 -4.16 -6.80 5.15
C TRP A 53 -5.20 -5.88 5.81
N SER A 54 -5.74 -4.94 5.03
CA SER A 54 -6.94 -4.21 5.42
C SER A 54 -8.15 -5.13 5.49
N ASP A 55 -9.26 -4.60 6.01
CA ASP A 55 -10.58 -5.18 5.78
C ASP A 55 -10.90 -5.21 4.28
N TYR A 56 -11.83 -6.09 3.93
CA TYR A 56 -12.39 -6.16 2.58
C TYR A 56 -13.33 -4.98 2.33
N VAL A 57 -13.04 -4.20 1.29
CA VAL A 57 -13.78 -3.00 0.89
C VAL A 57 -14.31 -3.13 -0.53
N LEU A 58 -15.27 -2.28 -0.90
CA LEU A 58 -15.75 -2.19 -2.27
C LEU A 58 -14.62 -1.73 -3.20
N PRO A 59 -14.53 -2.27 -4.44
CA PRO A 59 -13.61 -1.78 -5.46
C PRO A 59 -13.60 -0.26 -5.57
N GLY A 60 -12.41 0.33 -5.59
CA GLY A 60 -12.21 1.79 -5.69
C GLY A 60 -12.29 2.52 -4.35
N THR A 61 -12.63 1.85 -3.25
CA THR A 61 -12.59 2.45 -1.91
C THR A 61 -11.14 2.77 -1.53
N ILE A 62 -10.91 3.96 -0.97
CA ILE A 62 -9.60 4.39 -0.48
C ILE A 62 -9.33 3.71 0.86
N VAL A 63 -8.21 3.01 0.96
CA VAL A 63 -7.68 2.43 2.19
C VAL A 63 -6.53 3.30 2.69
N ALA A 64 -6.55 3.60 3.98
CA ALA A 64 -5.50 4.35 4.66
C ALA A 64 -4.72 3.43 5.61
N LYS A 65 -3.39 3.52 5.60
CA LYS A 65 -2.52 2.85 6.58
C LYS A 65 -1.50 3.83 7.14
N ARG A 66 -1.16 3.63 8.42
CA ARG A 66 -0.20 4.45 9.15
C ARG A 66 1.11 3.68 9.35
N HIS A 67 2.21 4.41 9.30
CA HIS A 67 3.54 3.86 9.53
C HIS A 67 4.45 4.87 10.22
N VAL A 68 5.45 4.37 10.93
CA VAL A 68 6.49 5.17 11.59
C VAL A 68 7.84 4.65 11.13
N PHE A 69 8.59 5.48 10.40
CA PHE A 69 9.96 5.16 10.00
C PHE A 69 10.91 5.42 11.16
N THR A 70 11.71 4.43 11.54
CA THR A 70 12.61 4.49 12.71
C THR A 70 14.07 4.74 12.33
N MET A 71 14.39 4.73 11.04
CA MET A 71 15.73 4.98 10.51
C MET A 71 15.66 6.02 9.39
N GLU A 72 16.69 6.85 9.29
CA GLU A 72 16.87 7.77 8.16
C GLU A 72 17.29 7.01 6.88
N GLY A 73 16.97 7.57 5.72
CA GLY A 73 17.26 6.96 4.42
C GLY A 73 16.12 7.11 3.41
N GLU A 74 16.28 6.47 2.25
CA GLU A 74 15.23 6.39 1.23
C GLU A 74 14.49 5.05 1.34
N PHE A 75 13.16 5.12 1.37
CA PHE A 75 12.27 3.96 1.48
C PHE A 75 11.27 3.94 0.33
N GLU A 76 10.94 2.74 -0.15
CA GLU A 76 9.88 2.55 -1.15
C GLU A 76 8.61 1.99 -0.50
N VAL A 77 7.54 2.77 -0.52
CA VAL A 77 6.21 2.31 -0.10
C VAL A 77 5.48 1.72 -1.30
N ARG A 78 5.01 0.48 -1.18
CA ARG A 78 4.28 -0.25 -2.24
C ARG A 78 2.99 -0.84 -1.70
N CYS A 79 2.02 -1.10 -2.59
CA CYS A 79 0.74 -1.70 -2.24
C CYS A 79 0.45 -2.92 -3.13
N ARG A 80 -0.25 -3.92 -2.62
CA ARG A 80 -0.90 -4.97 -3.43
C ARG A 80 -2.33 -5.22 -2.96
N ALA A 81 -3.15 -5.79 -3.82
CA ALA A 81 -4.53 -6.15 -3.51
C ALA A 81 -4.77 -7.66 -3.54
N LYS A 82 -5.79 -8.10 -2.81
CA LYS A 82 -6.33 -9.46 -2.90
C LYS A 82 -7.85 -9.46 -2.91
N ASP A 83 -8.46 -10.48 -3.51
CA ASP A 83 -9.89 -10.73 -3.40
C ASP A 83 -10.22 -11.72 -2.24
N LYS A 84 -11.49 -12.12 -2.11
CA LYS A 84 -11.93 -13.12 -1.11
C LYS A 84 -11.53 -14.55 -1.45
N LYS A 85 -11.17 -14.84 -2.70
CA LYS A 85 -10.69 -16.16 -3.15
C LYS A 85 -9.18 -16.30 -2.91
N GLY A 86 -8.51 -15.23 -2.52
CA GLY A 86 -7.07 -15.18 -2.24
C GLY A 86 -6.22 -14.85 -3.46
N TYR A 87 -6.82 -14.46 -4.59
CA TYR A 87 -6.06 -14.06 -5.76
C TYR A 87 -5.42 -12.70 -5.54
N LEU A 88 -4.11 -12.63 -5.81
CA LEU A 88 -3.29 -11.45 -5.60
C LEU A 88 -3.09 -10.67 -6.89
N SER A 89 -3.01 -9.35 -6.77
CA SER A 89 -2.39 -8.51 -7.78
C SER A 89 -0.86 -8.52 -7.63
N GLU A 90 -0.18 -8.02 -8.67
CA GLU A 90 1.21 -7.55 -8.52
C GLU A 90 1.29 -6.35 -7.56
N TRP A 91 2.51 -6.03 -7.12
CA TRP A 91 2.79 -4.82 -6.35
C TRP A 91 2.70 -3.56 -7.23
N SER A 92 2.26 -2.45 -6.62
CA SER A 92 2.21 -1.14 -7.27
C SER A 92 3.59 -0.60 -7.61
N ALA A 93 3.59 0.45 -8.44
CA ALA A 93 4.72 1.38 -8.47
C ALA A 93 5.01 1.91 -7.04
N PRO A 94 6.28 2.14 -6.70
CA PRO A 94 6.65 2.63 -5.39
C PRO A 94 6.33 4.13 -5.26
N GLU A 95 6.02 4.54 -4.04
CA GLU A 95 6.22 5.93 -3.58
C GLU A 95 7.54 5.99 -2.83
N THR A 96 8.47 6.82 -3.30
CA THR A 96 9.77 7.00 -2.65
C THR A 96 9.64 8.04 -1.55
N VAL A 97 10.09 7.70 -0.35
CA VAL A 97 10.01 8.53 0.85
C VAL A 97 11.42 8.76 1.39
N LEU A 98 11.81 10.03 1.50
CA LEU A 98 13.05 10.43 2.15
C LEU A 98 12.81 10.66 3.65
N VAL A 99 13.39 9.81 4.49
CA VAL A 99 13.32 9.92 5.95
C VAL A 99 14.56 10.62 6.47
N GLN A 100 14.37 11.74 7.17
CA GLN A 100 15.46 12.57 7.70
C GLN A 100 15.47 12.54 9.23
N SER A 101 16.64 12.66 9.85
CA SER A 101 16.74 12.82 11.30
C SER A 101 16.02 14.08 11.78
N GLY A 102 15.36 13.98 12.94
CA GLY A 102 14.80 15.15 13.61
C GLY A 102 15.94 16.06 14.04
N GLN A 103 15.90 17.33 13.63
CA GLN A 103 16.90 18.31 14.03
C GLN A 103 16.86 18.47 15.56
N THR A 104 17.84 17.90 16.28
CA THR A 104 18.09 18.26 17.67
C THR A 104 18.68 19.67 17.67
N ARG A 105 17.91 20.65 18.15
CA ARG A 105 18.44 21.97 18.51
C ARG A 105 19.21 21.91 19.81
#